data_AF-A0A1W9V056-F1
#
_entry.id   AF-A0A1W9V056-F1
#
_cell.length_a   1.000
_cell.length_b   1.000
_cell.length_c   1.000
_cell.angle_alpha   90.00
_cell.angle_beta   90.00
_cell.angle_gamma   90.00
#
_symmetry.space_group_name_H-M   'P 1'
#
loop_
_entity.id
_entity.type
_entity.pdbx_description
1 polymer ?
#
loop_
_entity_poly.entity_id
_entity_poly.type
_entity_poly.pdbx_seq_one_letter_code
_entity_poly.pdbx_strand_id
1 'polypeptide(L)'
;AQGISPQRLENVWLNLREKDIQGLPPGMQFLAQWVAKRALRGIIGVPLESVPPELATSPTPEDYWPPLPFLPRWISEKLTGRWLNLLDTGPLYQTLQDKFQLDENRISKSDSTLLITATNVQTGERIIFSNRAIYDRLTGVQRKDVVSGISLRRILASCSIPIVYPWTYDEETDAYYWDGALVANTPMGAALDAVRDVPVEVPMEMVVVLMTPWWEAGEAPPARSENLPDSFGEAITWTLDWALLASFRERLQLTEAYNRLARREREQNSSNLRYREVKTVIVAPKDFFPVARIIDYDEQSAVLIDEGYKSAQRAFQHSFGE
;
A
#
# COMPACT_ATOMS: atom_id res chain seq x y z
N ALA A 1 2.58 -1.88 -20.86
CA ALA A 1 3.07 -0.65 -20.19
C ALA A 1 2.04 0.46 -20.31
N GLN A 2 1.71 1.18 -19.21
CA GLN A 2 0.80 2.35 -19.20
C GLN A 2 1.27 3.50 -20.14
N GLY A 3 2.55 3.49 -20.54
CA GLY A 3 3.12 4.44 -21.50
C GLY A 3 3.60 5.76 -20.88
N ILE A 4 3.52 5.90 -19.56
CA ILE A 4 4.20 6.98 -18.83
C ILE A 4 5.69 6.67 -18.76
N SER A 5 6.53 7.61 -19.20
CA SER A 5 7.97 7.51 -19.00
C SER A 5 8.33 7.69 -17.53
N PRO A 6 9.45 7.12 -17.05
CA PRO A 6 9.93 7.34 -15.68
C PRO A 6 10.02 8.82 -15.32
N GLN A 7 10.52 9.67 -16.23
CA GLN A 7 10.63 11.11 -15.99
C GLN A 7 9.26 11.78 -15.85
N ARG A 8 8.26 11.34 -16.62
CA ARG A 8 6.90 11.86 -16.48
C ARG A 8 6.28 11.41 -15.16
N LEU A 9 6.51 10.17 -14.76
CA LEU A 9 6.03 9.66 -13.47
C LEU A 9 6.64 10.46 -12.30
N GLU A 10 7.95 10.67 -12.34
CA GLU A 10 8.67 11.46 -11.35
C GLU A 10 8.15 12.90 -11.29
N ASN A 11 7.95 13.54 -12.46
CA ASN A 11 7.36 14.86 -12.53
C ASN A 11 5.94 14.92 -11.97
N VAL A 12 5.12 13.87 -12.15
CA VAL A 12 3.80 13.81 -11.50
C VAL A 12 3.99 13.83 -9.99
N TRP A 13 4.82 12.95 -9.43
CA TRP A 13 5.09 12.87 -7.99
C TRP A 13 5.62 14.18 -7.40
N LEU A 14 6.57 14.84 -8.05
CA LEU A 14 7.14 16.13 -7.61
C LEU A 14 6.10 17.26 -7.55
N ASN A 15 5.07 17.18 -8.40
CA ASN A 15 4.00 18.18 -8.48
C ASN A 15 2.75 17.81 -7.69
N LEU A 16 2.71 16.64 -7.05
CA LEU A 16 1.62 16.30 -6.16
C LEU A 16 1.71 17.13 -4.89
N ARG A 17 0.53 17.53 -4.42
CA ARG A 17 0.29 18.16 -3.12
C ARG A 17 -0.79 17.37 -2.40
N GLU A 18 -0.94 17.61 -1.11
CA GLU A 18 -1.85 16.86 -0.26
C GLU A 18 -3.29 16.94 -0.75
N LYS A 19 -3.70 18.12 -1.23
CA LYS A 19 -5.02 18.34 -1.84
C LYS A 19 -5.31 17.47 -3.07
N ASP A 20 -4.27 16.92 -3.69
CA ASP A 20 -4.41 16.02 -4.84
C ASP A 20 -4.65 14.57 -4.40
N ILE A 21 -4.43 14.25 -3.14
CA ILE A 21 -4.56 12.88 -2.61
C ILE A 21 -5.73 12.80 -1.63
N GLN A 22 -5.90 13.82 -0.79
CA GLN A 22 -6.78 13.76 0.36
C GLN A 22 -7.40 15.11 0.70
N GLY A 23 -8.56 15.06 1.34
CA GLY A 23 -9.20 16.23 1.95
C GLY A 23 -10.05 15.83 3.15
N LEU A 24 -10.69 16.82 3.79
CA LEU A 24 -11.61 16.53 4.88
C LEU A 24 -12.93 15.98 4.33
N PRO A 25 -13.52 14.95 4.96
CA PRO A 25 -14.81 14.40 4.54
C PRO A 25 -15.89 15.49 4.49
N PRO A 26 -16.81 15.45 3.50
CA PRO A 26 -17.87 16.46 3.36
C PRO A 26 -18.82 16.51 4.56
N GLY A 27 -18.98 15.38 5.26
CA GLY A 27 -19.86 15.29 6.42
C GLY A 27 -19.27 15.90 7.70
N MET A 28 -18.00 16.29 7.71
CA MET A 28 -17.34 16.90 8.86
C MET A 28 -17.75 18.37 9.01
N GLN A 29 -18.30 18.76 10.17
CA GLN A 29 -18.82 20.12 10.41
C GLN A 29 -17.79 21.02 11.12
N PHE A 30 -18.12 22.31 11.28
CA PHE A 30 -17.19 23.38 11.69
C PHE A 30 -16.26 23.05 12.85
N LEU A 31 -16.77 22.50 13.96
CA LEU A 31 -15.94 22.20 15.13
C LEU A 31 -14.99 21.03 14.83
N ALA A 32 -15.50 19.96 14.21
CA ALA A 32 -14.68 18.82 13.83
C ALA A 32 -13.62 19.22 12.78
N GLN A 33 -13.99 20.03 11.79
CA GLN A 33 -13.04 20.57 10.80
C GLN A 33 -11.97 21.43 11.46
N TRP A 34 -12.34 22.27 12.44
CA TRP A 34 -11.38 23.09 13.17
C TRP A 34 -10.37 22.24 13.95
N VAL A 35 -10.85 21.21 14.67
CA VAL A 35 -10.00 20.27 15.40
C VAL A 35 -9.11 19.50 14.44
N ALA A 36 -9.66 18.94 13.36
CA ALA A 36 -8.93 18.20 12.35
C ALA A 36 -7.85 19.07 11.69
N LYS A 37 -8.19 20.30 11.26
CA LYS A 37 -7.21 21.24 10.69
C LYS A 37 -6.10 21.58 11.67
N ARG A 38 -6.41 21.72 12.97
CA ARG A 38 -5.39 22.01 13.99
C ARG A 38 -4.47 20.82 14.23
N ALA A 39 -5.02 19.60 14.32
CA ALA A 39 -4.23 18.38 14.45
C ALA A 39 -3.37 18.12 13.21
N LEU A 40 -3.97 18.20 12.02
CA LEU A 40 -3.30 17.97 10.75
C LEU A 40 -2.26 19.03 10.43
N ARG A 41 -2.44 20.30 10.83
CA ARG A 41 -1.38 21.32 10.68
C ARG A 41 -0.09 20.93 11.41
N GLY A 42 -0.20 20.24 12.55
CA GLY A 42 0.97 19.74 13.28
C GLY A 42 1.68 18.57 12.61
N ILE A 43 1.01 17.87 11.68
CA ILE A 43 1.51 16.66 11.01
C ILE A 43 1.92 16.97 9.57
N ILE A 44 1.04 17.60 8.80
CA ILE A 44 1.11 17.84 7.36
C ILE A 44 1.60 19.26 7.03
N GLY A 45 1.60 20.18 8.00
CA GLY A 45 2.03 21.57 7.78
C GLY A 45 1.05 22.46 7.00
N VAL A 46 0.14 21.90 6.19
CA VAL A 46 -0.88 22.65 5.43
C VAL A 46 -2.33 22.35 5.86
N PRO A 47 -3.25 23.33 5.81
CA PRO A 47 -4.66 23.08 6.07
C PRO A 47 -5.32 22.39 4.88
N LEU A 48 -5.97 21.24 5.12
CA LEU A 48 -6.77 20.56 4.10
C LEU A 48 -8.16 21.20 3.95
N GLU A 49 -8.62 21.28 2.72
CA GLU A 49 -9.98 21.69 2.38
C GLU A 49 -10.95 20.51 2.49
N SER A 50 -12.25 20.80 2.55
CA SER A 50 -13.27 19.76 2.53
C SER A 50 -13.53 19.30 1.11
N VAL A 51 -13.61 17.99 0.91
CA VAL A 51 -13.89 17.41 -0.40
C VAL A 51 -15.36 17.68 -0.75
N PRO A 52 -15.67 18.17 -1.96
CA PRO A 52 -17.04 18.33 -2.42
C PRO A 52 -17.82 16.99 -2.40
N PRO A 53 -19.10 16.95 -2.00
CA PRO A 53 -19.86 15.70 -1.89
C PRO A 53 -19.91 14.87 -3.18
N GLU A 54 -19.88 15.50 -4.34
CA GLU A 54 -19.88 14.85 -5.65
C GLU A 54 -18.57 14.16 -6.01
N LEU A 55 -17.47 14.50 -5.33
CA LEU A 55 -16.16 13.90 -5.49
C LEU A 55 -15.80 12.94 -4.34
N ALA A 56 -16.52 13.03 -3.23
CA ALA A 56 -16.21 12.31 -2.02
C ALA A 56 -16.37 10.79 -2.19
N THR A 57 -15.44 10.05 -1.60
CA THR A 57 -15.50 8.58 -1.51
C THR A 57 -16.00 8.11 -0.14
N SER A 58 -16.08 9.02 0.83
CA SER A 58 -16.55 8.73 2.17
C SER A 58 -18.05 8.47 2.19
N PRO A 59 -18.50 7.35 2.80
CA PRO A 59 -19.92 7.17 3.07
C PRO A 59 -20.40 8.21 4.10
N THR A 60 -21.66 8.60 3.99
CA THR A 60 -22.31 9.42 5.03
C THR A 60 -22.92 8.47 6.08
N PRO A 61 -22.40 8.42 7.32
CA PRO A 61 -22.97 7.58 8.36
C PRO A 61 -24.34 8.08 8.81
N GLU A 62 -25.10 7.20 9.45
CA GLU A 62 -26.36 7.57 10.11
C GLU A 62 -26.12 8.43 11.35
N ASP A 63 -25.07 8.14 12.11
CA ASP A 63 -24.72 8.83 13.35
C ASP A 63 -23.63 9.89 13.16
N TYR A 64 -23.61 10.88 14.05
CA TYR A 64 -22.56 11.89 14.11
C TYR A 64 -21.37 11.43 14.94
N TRP A 65 -20.19 11.93 14.62
CA TRP A 65 -18.94 11.62 15.33
C TRP A 65 -18.09 12.88 15.50
N PRO A 66 -17.37 13.05 16.63
CA PRO A 66 -17.48 12.27 17.86
C PRO A 66 -18.75 12.59 18.66
N PRO A 67 -19.27 11.65 19.47
CA PRO A 67 -20.36 11.94 20.39
C PRO A 67 -19.91 12.97 21.43
N LEU A 68 -20.57 14.12 21.48
CA LEU A 68 -20.34 15.12 22.53
C LEU A 68 -21.25 14.83 23.72
N PRO A 69 -20.72 14.32 24.85
CA PRO A 69 -21.53 14.12 26.03
C PRO A 69 -22.07 15.48 26.51
N PHE A 70 -23.25 15.47 27.11
CA PHE A 70 -23.93 16.65 27.68
C PHE A 70 -24.55 17.66 26.68
N LEU A 71 -24.42 17.45 25.37
CA LEU A 71 -25.11 18.26 24.36
C LEU A 71 -26.28 17.50 23.71
N PRO A 72 -27.42 18.15 23.43
CA PRO A 72 -28.50 17.57 22.63
C PRO A 72 -28.00 17.11 21.26
N ARG A 73 -28.48 15.95 20.78
CA ARG A 73 -28.03 15.33 19.50
C ARG A 73 -28.00 16.29 18.32
N TRP A 74 -29.05 17.11 18.15
CA TRP A 74 -29.13 18.07 17.04
C TRP A 74 -28.06 19.18 17.10
N ILE A 75 -27.60 19.57 18.29
CA ILE A 75 -26.50 20.53 18.46
C ILE A 75 -25.18 19.83 18.15
N SER A 76 -24.99 18.64 18.74
CA SER A 76 -23.78 17.84 18.53
C SER A 76 -23.56 17.54 17.05
N GLU A 77 -24.59 17.09 16.34
CA GLU A 77 -24.58 16.84 14.91
C GLU A 77 -24.22 18.10 14.10
N LYS A 78 -24.80 19.26 14.43
CA LYS A 78 -24.44 20.53 13.77
C LYS A 78 -23.00 20.95 14.01
N LEU A 79 -22.41 20.58 15.14
CA LEU A 79 -21.03 20.96 15.49
C LEU A 79 -19.99 19.99 14.90
N THR A 80 -20.23 18.68 15.01
CA THR A 80 -19.25 17.66 14.64
C THR A 80 -19.50 17.04 13.28
N GLY A 81 -20.76 16.88 12.90
CA GLY A 81 -21.15 16.26 11.64
C GLY A 81 -21.12 14.74 11.63
N ARG A 82 -21.41 14.18 10.46
CA ARG A 82 -21.56 12.74 10.20
C ARG A 82 -20.40 12.27 9.33
N TRP A 83 -19.39 11.63 9.92
CA TRP A 83 -18.20 11.13 9.23
C TRP A 83 -17.61 9.94 9.98
N LEU A 84 -16.87 9.07 9.27
CA LEU A 84 -16.31 7.83 9.81
C LEU A 84 -14.78 7.70 9.66
N ASN A 85 -14.19 8.53 8.80
CA ASN A 85 -12.78 8.49 8.41
C ASN A 85 -12.18 9.89 8.54
N LEU A 86 -10.88 9.97 8.86
CA LEU A 86 -10.21 11.26 9.07
C LEU A 86 -10.10 12.09 7.77
N LEU A 87 -9.86 11.40 6.66
CA LEU A 87 -9.57 11.97 5.35
C LEU A 87 -10.35 11.24 4.27
N ASP A 88 -10.78 11.96 3.24
CA ASP A 88 -11.48 11.45 2.07
C ASP A 88 -10.51 11.31 0.88
N THR A 89 -10.67 10.24 0.09
CA THR A 89 -9.77 9.89 -1.02
C THR A 89 -10.33 10.21 -2.41
N GLY A 90 -11.42 10.98 -2.48
CA GLY A 90 -11.95 11.55 -3.72
C GLY A 90 -10.88 12.25 -4.57
N PRO A 91 -10.02 13.10 -3.98
CA PRO A 91 -8.93 13.72 -4.73
C PRO A 91 -7.93 12.70 -5.29
N LEU A 92 -7.58 11.64 -4.55
CA LEU A 92 -6.73 10.56 -5.06
C LEU A 92 -7.36 9.87 -6.27
N TYR A 93 -8.67 9.60 -6.24
CA TYR A 93 -9.37 9.02 -7.40
C TYR A 93 -9.23 9.92 -8.64
N GLN A 94 -9.45 11.22 -8.50
CA GLN A 94 -9.25 12.18 -9.59
C GLN A 94 -7.80 12.23 -10.05
N THR A 95 -6.84 12.21 -9.12
CA THR A 95 -5.41 12.23 -9.45
C THR A 95 -4.99 11.00 -10.24
N LEU A 96 -5.49 9.80 -9.88
CA LEU A 96 -5.26 8.57 -10.64
C LEU A 96 -5.80 8.68 -12.08
N GLN A 97 -6.94 9.35 -12.26
CA GLN A 97 -7.57 9.57 -13.56
C GLN A 97 -6.90 10.68 -14.38
N ASP A 98 -6.64 11.85 -13.79
CA ASP A 98 -6.28 13.06 -14.53
C ASP A 98 -4.77 13.26 -14.64
N LYS A 99 -4.04 13.02 -13.54
CA LYS A 99 -2.58 13.21 -13.48
C LYS A 99 -1.84 11.96 -13.92
N PHE A 100 -2.20 10.80 -13.36
CA PHE A 100 -1.60 9.52 -13.73
C PHE A 100 -2.20 8.92 -15.01
N GLN A 101 -3.39 9.38 -15.44
CA GLN A 101 -4.01 8.94 -16.71
C GLN A 101 -4.09 7.42 -16.82
N LEU A 102 -4.42 6.77 -15.70
CA LEU A 102 -4.48 5.32 -15.65
C LEU A 102 -5.64 4.82 -16.50
N ASP A 103 -5.29 4.03 -17.51
CA ASP A 103 -6.25 3.38 -18.41
C ASP A 103 -6.36 1.89 -18.04
N GLU A 104 -7.54 1.48 -17.58
CA GLU A 104 -7.85 0.10 -17.20
C GLU A 104 -7.69 -0.89 -18.37
N ASN A 105 -8.01 -0.45 -19.60
CA ASN A 105 -7.84 -1.27 -20.80
C ASN A 105 -6.36 -1.48 -21.15
N ARG A 106 -5.50 -0.51 -20.84
CA ARG A 106 -4.05 -0.68 -21.00
C ARG A 106 -3.46 -1.57 -19.93
N ILE A 107 -3.96 -1.50 -18.69
CA ILE A 107 -3.57 -2.42 -17.61
C ILE A 107 -3.92 -3.86 -17.98
N SER A 108 -5.15 -4.12 -18.43
CA SER A 108 -5.58 -5.48 -18.80
C SER A 108 -4.77 -6.08 -19.96
N LYS A 109 -4.34 -5.23 -20.91
CA LYS A 109 -3.50 -5.63 -22.06
C LYS A 109 -2.00 -5.59 -21.80
N SER A 110 -1.55 -5.19 -20.61
CA SER A 110 -0.12 -5.07 -20.30
C SER A 110 0.54 -6.45 -20.28
N ASP A 111 1.73 -6.58 -20.86
CA ASP A 111 2.53 -7.83 -20.85
C ASP A 111 2.93 -8.27 -19.44
N SER A 112 3.05 -7.31 -18.51
CA SER A 112 3.30 -7.57 -17.10
C SER A 112 2.02 -7.91 -16.35
N THR A 113 2.10 -8.91 -15.48
CA THR A 113 1.06 -9.20 -14.49
C THR A 113 1.15 -8.20 -13.34
N LEU A 114 0.06 -7.51 -13.05
CA LEU A 114 -0.11 -6.64 -11.91
C LEU A 114 -0.99 -7.34 -10.87
N LEU A 115 -0.58 -7.26 -9.60
CA LEU A 115 -1.28 -7.83 -8.45
C LEU A 115 -1.40 -6.74 -7.39
N ILE A 116 -2.61 -6.50 -6.90
CA ILE A 116 -2.92 -5.48 -5.90
C ILE A 116 -3.66 -6.16 -4.76
N THR A 117 -3.18 -6.02 -3.53
CA THR A 117 -3.78 -6.63 -2.34
C THR A 117 -4.79 -5.71 -1.68
N ALA A 118 -5.92 -6.25 -1.25
CA ALA A 118 -6.87 -5.57 -0.39
C ALA A 118 -7.41 -6.52 0.68
N THR A 119 -8.06 -5.96 1.70
CA THR A 119 -8.65 -6.71 2.81
C THR A 119 -10.16 -6.51 2.81
N ASN A 120 -10.94 -7.59 2.76
CA ASN A 120 -12.39 -7.51 2.89
C ASN A 120 -12.76 -7.03 4.29
N VAL A 121 -13.51 -5.93 4.38
CA VAL A 121 -13.87 -5.26 5.64
C VAL A 121 -14.70 -6.16 6.55
N GLN A 122 -15.58 -6.98 5.97
CA GLN A 122 -16.55 -7.79 6.72
C GLN A 122 -15.97 -9.13 7.16
N THR A 123 -15.13 -9.76 6.34
CA THR A 123 -14.57 -11.10 6.64
C THR A 123 -13.15 -11.04 7.21
N GLY A 124 -12.43 -9.93 7.00
CA GLY A 124 -11.00 -9.84 7.31
C GLY A 124 -10.11 -10.66 6.37
N GLU A 125 -10.68 -11.27 5.32
CA GLU A 125 -9.93 -12.07 4.37
C GLU A 125 -9.17 -11.18 3.38
N ARG A 126 -7.97 -11.63 3.02
CA ARG A 126 -7.19 -11.02 1.94
C ARG A 126 -7.80 -11.38 0.58
N ILE A 127 -7.91 -10.38 -0.29
CA ILE A 127 -8.14 -10.56 -1.71
C ILE A 127 -6.98 -9.96 -2.51
N ILE A 128 -6.79 -10.45 -3.73
CA ILE A 128 -5.82 -9.92 -4.69
C ILE A 128 -6.57 -9.57 -5.98
N PHE A 129 -6.51 -8.31 -6.39
CA PHE A 129 -6.95 -7.88 -7.72
C PHE A 129 -5.81 -8.08 -8.71
N SER A 130 -6.12 -8.65 -9.88
CA SER A 130 -5.12 -8.88 -10.93
C SER A 130 -5.63 -8.46 -12.29
N ASN A 131 -4.74 -7.92 -13.12
CA ASN A 131 -5.06 -7.64 -14.52
C ASN A 131 -5.23 -8.91 -15.38
N ARG A 132 -4.91 -10.09 -14.82
CA ARG A 132 -4.97 -11.40 -15.49
C ARG A 132 -5.57 -12.46 -14.56
N ALA A 133 -6.01 -13.57 -15.12
CA ALA A 133 -6.37 -14.74 -14.32
C ALA A 133 -5.10 -15.39 -13.77
N ILE A 134 -5.09 -15.71 -12.47
CA ILE A 134 -3.97 -16.37 -11.80
C ILE A 134 -4.40 -17.77 -11.39
N TYR A 135 -3.55 -18.74 -11.71
CA TYR A 135 -3.79 -20.15 -11.46
C TYR A 135 -2.70 -20.69 -10.56
N ASP A 136 -3.09 -21.46 -9.56
CA ASP A 136 -2.16 -22.12 -8.65
C ASP A 136 -1.23 -23.05 -9.45
N ARG A 137 0.08 -22.88 -9.26
CA ARG A 137 1.09 -23.60 -10.05
C ARG A 137 1.09 -25.13 -9.83
N LEU A 138 0.60 -25.60 -8.68
CA LEU A 138 0.62 -27.02 -8.31
C LEU A 138 -0.64 -27.74 -8.80
N THR A 139 -1.80 -27.08 -8.67
CA THR A 139 -3.10 -27.67 -8.97
C THR A 139 -3.62 -27.28 -10.35
N GLY A 140 -3.12 -26.20 -10.94
CA GLY A 140 -3.61 -25.63 -12.19
C GLY A 140 -5.00 -24.97 -12.08
N VAL A 141 -5.58 -24.92 -10.88
CA VAL A 141 -6.91 -24.33 -10.64
C VAL A 141 -6.77 -22.82 -10.42
N GLN A 142 -7.75 -22.05 -10.89
CA GLN A 142 -7.78 -20.60 -10.64
C GLN A 142 -7.78 -20.32 -9.14
N ARG A 143 -6.93 -19.38 -8.71
CA ARG A 143 -6.84 -18.99 -7.32
C ARG A 143 -8.14 -18.33 -6.87
N LYS A 144 -8.71 -18.81 -5.77
CA LYS A 144 -9.96 -18.27 -5.20
C LYS A 144 -9.78 -16.91 -4.54
N ASP A 145 -8.57 -16.61 -4.05
CA ASP A 145 -8.21 -15.33 -3.46
C ASP A 145 -7.80 -14.28 -4.50
N VAL A 146 -7.95 -14.56 -5.80
CA VAL A 146 -7.61 -13.63 -6.89
C VAL A 146 -8.84 -13.31 -7.74
N VAL A 147 -9.16 -12.02 -7.82
CA VAL A 147 -10.22 -11.46 -8.65
C VAL A 147 -9.59 -10.80 -9.88
N SER A 148 -10.09 -11.13 -11.06
CA SER A 148 -9.60 -10.57 -12.32
C SER A 148 -10.19 -9.18 -12.58
N GLY A 149 -9.41 -8.31 -13.20
CA GLY A 149 -9.70 -6.90 -13.44
C GLY A 149 -9.01 -5.97 -12.45
N ILE A 150 -8.49 -4.85 -12.93
CA ILE A 150 -7.97 -3.76 -12.09
C ILE A 150 -8.65 -2.48 -12.54
N SER A 151 -9.43 -1.92 -11.63
CA SER A 151 -10.08 -0.62 -11.79
C SER A 151 -9.42 0.44 -10.92
N LEU A 152 -9.72 1.72 -11.19
CA LEU A 152 -9.29 2.81 -10.30
C LEU A 152 -9.80 2.61 -8.87
N ARG A 153 -11.03 2.09 -8.70
CA ARG A 153 -11.60 1.76 -7.39
C ARG A 153 -10.82 0.64 -6.68
N ARG A 154 -10.34 -0.38 -7.40
CA ARG A 154 -9.52 -1.44 -6.81
C ARG A 154 -8.14 -0.96 -6.40
N ILE A 155 -7.56 0.00 -7.12
CA ILE A 155 -6.35 0.70 -6.69
C ILE A 155 -6.63 1.50 -5.42
N LEU A 156 -7.74 2.26 -5.40
CA LEU A 156 -8.16 3.05 -4.26
C LEU A 156 -8.39 2.19 -3.00
N ALA A 157 -9.04 1.03 -3.17
CA ALA A 157 -9.26 0.05 -2.11
C ALA A 157 -7.95 -0.39 -1.44
N SER A 158 -6.91 -0.63 -2.23
CA SER A 158 -5.57 -0.98 -1.71
C SER A 158 -4.89 0.17 -0.97
N CYS A 159 -5.35 1.41 -1.13
CA CYS A 159 -4.83 2.59 -0.42
C CYS A 159 -5.75 3.01 0.74
N SER A 160 -6.86 2.31 0.98
CA SER A 160 -7.85 2.64 2.00
C SER A 160 -7.38 2.19 3.40
N ILE A 161 -6.41 2.90 3.97
CA ILE A 161 -5.90 2.67 5.33
C ILE A 161 -7.05 2.88 6.35
N PRO A 162 -7.39 1.89 7.20
CA PRO A 162 -8.47 2.02 8.17
C PRO A 162 -8.33 3.24 9.07
N ILE A 163 -9.46 3.82 9.47
CA ILE A 163 -9.57 5.05 10.29
C ILE A 163 -9.13 6.32 9.53
N VAL A 164 -8.05 6.24 8.74
CA VAL A 164 -7.53 7.37 7.95
C VAL A 164 -8.42 7.62 6.74
N TYR A 165 -8.65 6.60 5.92
CA TYR A 165 -9.39 6.67 4.67
C TYR A 165 -10.64 5.77 4.69
N PRO A 166 -11.69 6.10 3.93
CA PRO A 166 -12.87 5.26 3.86
C PRO A 166 -12.55 3.94 3.14
N TRP A 167 -13.30 2.88 3.48
CA TRP A 167 -13.29 1.67 2.66
C TRP A 167 -13.82 1.96 1.26
N THR A 168 -13.42 1.14 0.29
CA THR A 168 -13.90 1.24 -1.09
C THR A 168 -14.80 0.07 -1.43
N TYR A 169 -15.95 0.35 -2.04
CA TYR A 169 -16.86 -0.67 -2.57
C TYR A 169 -16.45 -1.09 -3.98
N ASP A 170 -16.44 -2.38 -4.24
CA ASP A 170 -16.21 -2.97 -5.56
C ASP A 170 -17.47 -3.67 -6.07
N GLU A 171 -18.05 -3.15 -7.15
CA GLU A 171 -19.32 -3.60 -7.70
C GLU A 171 -19.29 -5.06 -8.22
N GLU A 172 -18.15 -5.52 -8.75
CA GLU A 172 -18.06 -6.86 -9.34
C GLU A 172 -18.02 -7.96 -8.27
N THR A 173 -17.45 -7.67 -7.11
CA THR A 173 -17.37 -8.59 -5.97
C THR A 173 -18.50 -8.39 -4.96
N ASP A 174 -19.26 -7.31 -5.06
CA ASP A 174 -20.31 -6.91 -4.11
C ASP A 174 -19.77 -6.83 -2.66
N ALA A 175 -18.59 -6.22 -2.50
CA ALA A 175 -17.89 -6.19 -1.22
C ALA A 175 -17.16 -4.86 -0.95
N TYR A 176 -16.87 -4.63 0.33
CA TYR A 176 -16.11 -3.48 0.82
C TYR A 176 -14.69 -3.86 1.19
N TYR A 177 -13.73 -3.01 0.82
CA TYR A 177 -12.31 -3.28 0.97
C TYR A 177 -11.55 -2.13 1.64
N TRP A 178 -10.60 -2.53 2.48
CA TRP A 178 -9.51 -1.70 3.01
C TRP A 178 -8.16 -2.12 2.41
N ASP A 179 -7.13 -1.37 2.77
CA ASP A 179 -5.73 -1.63 2.43
C ASP A 179 -5.32 -3.09 2.73
N GLY A 180 -4.54 -3.68 1.82
CA GLY A 180 -4.02 -5.05 1.93
C GLY A 180 -2.93 -5.24 2.98
N ALA A 181 -2.29 -4.15 3.44
CA ALA A 181 -1.25 -4.15 4.45
C ALA A 181 -1.71 -4.72 5.80
N LEU A 182 -3.03 -4.74 6.08
CA LEU A 182 -3.61 -5.31 7.29
C LEU A 182 -3.39 -6.83 7.41
N VAL A 183 -3.35 -7.53 6.29
CA VAL A 183 -3.28 -9.00 6.25
C VAL A 183 -2.03 -9.48 5.52
N ALA A 184 -1.72 -8.90 4.36
CA ALA A 184 -0.47 -9.22 3.66
C ALA A 184 -0.04 -8.15 2.65
N ASN A 185 1.01 -7.40 3.00
CA ASN A 185 1.57 -6.35 2.13
C ASN A 185 2.43 -6.86 0.94
N THR A 186 2.71 -8.16 0.81
CA THR A 186 3.56 -8.70 -0.26
C THR A 186 2.98 -10.01 -0.78
N PRO A 187 2.22 -10.00 -1.90
CA PRO A 187 1.53 -11.18 -2.41
C PRO A 187 2.49 -12.16 -3.14
N MET A 188 3.56 -12.59 -2.47
CA MET A 188 4.61 -13.40 -3.10
C MET A 188 4.09 -14.72 -3.68
N GLY A 189 3.15 -15.38 -3.01
CA GLY A 189 2.55 -16.63 -3.51
C GLY A 189 1.88 -16.44 -4.87
N ALA A 190 1.05 -15.41 -5.00
CA ALA A 190 0.39 -15.09 -6.26
C ALA A 190 1.39 -14.59 -7.32
N ALA A 191 2.44 -13.87 -6.93
CA ALA A 191 3.50 -13.44 -7.85
C ALA A 191 4.28 -14.65 -8.43
N LEU A 192 4.52 -15.69 -7.62
CA LEU A 192 5.14 -16.93 -8.08
C LEU A 192 4.22 -17.73 -9.01
N ASP A 193 2.92 -17.75 -8.72
CA ASP A 193 1.92 -18.38 -9.60
C ASP A 193 1.74 -17.61 -10.92
N ALA A 194 1.95 -16.29 -10.92
CA ALA A 194 1.87 -15.46 -12.12
C ALA A 194 2.94 -15.79 -13.16
N VAL A 195 4.06 -16.39 -12.76
CA VAL A 195 5.18 -16.78 -13.64
C VAL A 195 5.22 -18.29 -13.93
N ARG A 196 4.07 -18.97 -13.77
CA ARG A 196 3.93 -20.42 -13.98
C ARG A 196 4.32 -20.91 -15.37
N ASP A 197 4.19 -20.07 -16.40
CA ASP A 197 4.48 -20.43 -17.79
C ASP A 197 5.99 -20.39 -18.10
N VAL A 198 6.78 -19.82 -17.19
CA VAL A 198 8.24 -19.88 -17.26
C VAL A 198 8.70 -21.22 -16.70
N PRO A 199 9.67 -21.92 -17.31
CA PRO A 199 10.21 -23.16 -16.76
C PRO A 199 10.74 -23.00 -15.32
N VAL A 200 10.57 -24.01 -14.47
CA VAL A 200 10.94 -23.95 -13.04
C VAL A 200 12.46 -23.89 -12.82
N GLU A 201 13.21 -24.34 -13.83
CA GLU A 201 14.68 -24.33 -13.91
C GLU A 201 15.22 -22.90 -13.95
N VAL A 202 14.49 -22.00 -14.60
CA VAL A 202 14.89 -20.59 -14.74
C VAL A 202 14.75 -19.91 -13.37
N PRO A 203 15.85 -19.42 -12.77
CA PRO A 203 15.79 -18.73 -11.49
C PRO A 203 14.98 -17.44 -11.62
N MET A 204 14.34 -17.03 -10.53
CA MET A 204 13.61 -15.76 -10.46
C MET A 204 14.36 -14.77 -9.60
N GLU A 205 14.39 -13.53 -10.05
CA GLU A 205 14.84 -12.39 -9.24
C GLU A 205 13.63 -11.65 -8.71
N MET A 206 13.62 -11.39 -7.41
CA MET A 206 12.57 -10.65 -6.73
C MET A 206 13.19 -9.39 -6.15
N VAL A 207 12.81 -8.24 -6.71
CA VAL A 207 13.16 -6.93 -6.15
C VAL A 207 12.05 -6.50 -5.21
N VAL A 208 12.34 -6.39 -3.92
CA VAL A 208 11.40 -5.94 -2.90
C VAL A 208 11.77 -4.52 -2.51
N VAL A 209 10.81 -3.60 -2.65
CA VAL A 209 10.98 -2.20 -2.27
C VAL A 209 10.23 -1.96 -0.96
N LEU A 210 10.96 -1.51 0.06
CA LEU A 210 10.43 -1.18 1.37
C LEU A 210 10.46 0.32 1.60
N MET A 211 9.42 0.84 2.24
CA MET A 211 9.38 2.22 2.75
C MET A 211 10.01 2.34 4.15
N THR A 212 10.25 1.21 4.80
CA THR A 212 10.88 1.09 6.12
C THR A 212 12.31 0.58 5.98
N PRO A 213 13.26 1.01 6.82
CA PRO A 213 14.61 0.47 6.80
C PRO A 213 14.64 -1.04 7.00
N TRP A 214 15.65 -1.68 6.43
CA TRP A 214 15.89 -3.11 6.55
C TRP A 214 17.30 -3.39 7.07
N TRP A 215 17.41 -4.38 7.95
CA TRP A 215 18.66 -4.90 8.47
C TRP A 215 18.52 -6.39 8.80
N GLU A 216 19.60 -7.13 8.68
CA GLU A 216 19.62 -8.55 9.00
C GLU A 216 19.71 -8.82 10.51
N ALA A 217 19.37 -10.04 10.91
CA ALA A 217 19.47 -10.43 12.31
C ALA A 217 20.95 -10.44 12.74
N GLY A 218 21.29 -9.55 13.69
CA GLY A 218 22.67 -9.37 14.17
C GLY A 218 23.35 -8.10 13.65
N GLU A 219 22.75 -7.38 12.71
CA GLU A 219 23.16 -6.03 12.34
C GLU A 219 22.63 -5.00 13.34
N ALA A 220 23.38 -3.91 13.53
CA ALA A 220 22.92 -2.80 14.35
C ALA A 220 21.69 -2.16 13.69
N PRO A 221 20.59 -1.96 14.42
CA PRO A 221 19.39 -1.39 13.84
C PRO A 221 19.61 0.13 13.61
N PRO A 222 18.80 0.79 12.78
CA PRO A 222 18.94 2.23 12.51
C PRO A 222 18.86 3.06 13.79
N ALA A 223 19.60 4.18 13.87
CA ALA A 223 19.68 5.00 15.07
C ALA A 223 18.30 5.39 15.65
N ARG A 224 17.31 5.64 14.78
CA ARG A 224 15.95 6.00 15.24
C ARG A 224 15.18 4.84 15.89
N SER A 225 15.54 3.59 15.61
CA SER A 225 14.94 2.42 16.26
C SER A 225 15.38 2.23 17.72
N GLU A 226 16.41 2.96 18.16
CA GLU A 226 16.86 2.97 19.56
C GLU A 226 15.98 3.86 20.46
N ASN A 227 15.17 4.74 19.87
CA ASN A 227 14.29 5.63 20.61
C ASN A 227 12.99 4.90 21.02
N LEU A 228 12.24 5.43 21.98
CA LEU A 228 10.88 4.96 22.27
C LEU A 228 9.87 5.92 21.65
N PRO A 229 8.66 5.46 21.28
CA PRO A 229 7.63 6.36 20.77
C PRO A 229 7.23 7.38 21.84
N ASP A 230 7.32 8.66 21.51
CA ASP A 230 7.06 9.76 22.44
C ASP A 230 5.59 10.22 22.43
N SER A 231 4.79 9.66 21.52
CA SER A 231 3.36 9.98 21.38
C SER A 231 2.51 8.79 20.94
N PHE A 232 1.21 8.86 21.16
CA PHE A 232 0.26 7.84 20.71
C PHE A 232 0.25 7.65 19.19
N GLY A 233 0.36 8.74 18.42
CA GLY A 233 0.44 8.67 16.96
C GLY A 233 1.74 8.01 16.48
N GLU A 234 2.85 8.29 17.15
CA GLU A 234 4.12 7.61 16.89
C GLU A 234 4.04 6.12 17.22
N ALA A 235 3.42 5.75 18.33
CA ALA A 235 3.22 4.35 18.72
C ALA A 235 2.40 3.55 17.69
N ILE A 236 1.32 4.12 17.13
CA ILE A 236 0.55 3.49 16.04
C ILE A 236 1.45 3.26 14.82
N THR A 237 2.27 4.23 14.48
CA THR A 237 3.12 4.16 13.28
C THR A 237 4.22 3.13 13.44
N TRP A 238 4.89 3.14 14.59
CA TRP A 238 5.84 2.09 14.96
C TRP A 238 5.17 0.72 14.85
N THR A 239 3.95 0.58 15.37
CA THR A 239 3.22 -0.70 15.29
C THR A 239 2.97 -1.12 13.84
N LEU A 240 2.59 -0.21 12.95
CA LEU A 240 2.41 -0.49 11.52
C LEU A 240 3.75 -0.89 10.85
N ASP A 241 4.81 -0.11 11.06
CA ASP A 241 6.14 -0.39 10.51
C ASP A 241 6.67 -1.75 10.99
N TRP A 242 6.52 -2.05 12.29
CA TRP A 242 6.92 -3.33 12.87
C TRP A 242 6.08 -4.49 12.35
N ALA A 243 4.76 -4.31 12.19
CA ALA A 243 3.90 -5.33 11.60
C ALA A 243 4.31 -5.63 10.15
N LEU A 244 4.60 -4.59 9.36
CA LEU A 244 5.07 -4.73 7.98
C LEU A 244 6.43 -5.44 7.91
N LEU A 245 7.40 -5.02 8.74
CA LEU A 245 8.73 -5.63 8.81
C LEU A 245 8.66 -7.09 9.27
N ALA A 246 7.87 -7.40 10.30
CA ALA A 246 7.68 -8.77 10.79
C ALA A 246 7.06 -9.66 9.71
N SER A 247 6.02 -9.17 9.05
CA SER A 247 5.36 -9.87 7.94
C SER A 247 6.33 -10.12 6.77
N PHE A 248 7.23 -9.19 6.49
CA PHE A 248 8.26 -9.37 5.47
C PHE A 248 9.38 -10.34 5.89
N ARG A 249 9.83 -10.32 7.16
CA ARG A 249 10.80 -11.30 7.70
C ARG A 249 10.30 -12.73 7.57
N GLU A 250 9.04 -12.99 7.92
CA GLU A 250 8.42 -14.31 7.78
C GLU A 250 8.41 -14.78 6.31
N ARG A 251 8.08 -13.87 5.39
CA ARG A 251 8.10 -14.13 3.95
C ARG A 251 9.49 -14.50 3.44
N LEU A 252 10.53 -13.78 3.83
CA LEU A 252 11.91 -14.11 3.46
C LEU A 252 12.30 -15.51 3.96
N GLN A 253 11.98 -15.85 5.21
CA GLN A 253 12.26 -17.18 5.76
C GLN A 253 11.57 -18.30 4.98
N LEU A 254 10.33 -18.08 4.54
CA LEU A 254 9.61 -19.01 3.67
C LEU A 254 10.28 -19.14 2.30
N THR A 255 10.67 -18.02 1.69
CA THR A 255 11.41 -18.02 0.41
C THR A 255 12.73 -18.79 0.53
N GLU A 256 13.49 -18.57 1.60
CA GLU A 256 14.72 -19.32 1.87
C GLU A 256 14.46 -20.81 2.10
N ALA A 257 13.38 -21.17 2.79
CA ALA A 257 12.97 -22.56 2.96
C ALA A 257 12.68 -23.23 1.61
N TYR A 258 11.95 -22.55 0.72
CA TYR A 258 11.72 -23.04 -0.64
C TYR A 258 12.99 -23.12 -1.46
N ASN A 259 13.91 -22.16 -1.34
CA ASN A 259 15.22 -22.22 -2.00
C ASN A 259 16.04 -23.42 -1.53
N ARG A 260 16.00 -23.76 -0.24
CA ARG A 260 16.66 -24.98 0.28
C ARG A 260 16.07 -26.25 -0.35
N LEU A 261 14.75 -26.31 -0.54
CA LEU A 261 14.11 -27.43 -1.25
C LEU A 261 14.50 -27.47 -2.73
N ALA A 262 14.49 -26.32 -3.39
CA ALA A 262 14.87 -26.15 -4.79
C ALA A 262 16.32 -26.61 -5.07
N ARG A 263 17.25 -26.32 -4.16
CA ARG A 263 18.64 -26.79 -4.25
C ARG A 263 18.76 -28.30 -4.04
N ARG A 264 18.06 -28.86 -3.04
CA ARG A 264 18.05 -30.30 -2.80
C ARG A 264 17.50 -31.10 -3.99
N GLU A 265 16.43 -30.63 -4.64
CA GLU A 265 15.87 -31.29 -5.82
C GLU A 265 16.88 -31.33 -6.98
N ARG A 266 17.65 -30.25 -7.16
CA ARG A 266 18.73 -30.17 -8.16
C ARG A 266 19.92 -31.06 -7.80
N GLU A 267 20.36 -31.06 -6.56
CA GLU A 267 21.45 -31.93 -6.06
C GLU A 267 21.13 -33.42 -6.22
N GLN A 268 19.86 -33.79 -6.09
CA GLN A 268 19.38 -35.16 -6.25
C GLN A 268 19.12 -35.56 -7.71
N ASN A 269 19.39 -34.68 -8.68
CA ASN A 269 19.05 -34.87 -10.09
C ASN A 269 17.59 -35.33 -10.29
N SER A 270 16.66 -34.74 -9.52
CA SER A 270 15.25 -35.06 -9.65
C SER A 270 14.76 -34.75 -11.06
N SER A 271 14.09 -35.71 -11.70
CA SER A 271 13.50 -35.54 -13.02
C SER A 271 12.25 -34.64 -13.03
N ASN A 272 11.73 -34.29 -11.84
CA ASN A 272 10.55 -33.44 -11.69
C ASN A 272 10.83 -32.36 -10.65
N LEU A 273 11.37 -31.23 -11.11
CA LEU A 273 11.62 -30.05 -10.29
C LEU A 273 10.30 -29.37 -9.97
N ARG A 274 10.06 -29.08 -8.69
CA ARG A 274 8.82 -28.43 -8.22
C ARG A 274 9.06 -27.02 -7.72
N TYR A 275 10.27 -26.73 -7.24
CA TYR A 275 10.59 -25.45 -6.63
C TYR A 275 11.57 -24.64 -7.48
N ARG A 276 11.14 -23.41 -7.78
CA ARG A 276 11.99 -22.39 -8.39
C ARG A 276 12.89 -21.76 -7.33
N GLU A 277 14.15 -21.54 -7.68
CA GLU A 277 15.06 -20.74 -6.86
C GLU A 277 14.78 -19.25 -7.08
N VAL A 278 14.63 -18.52 -5.97
CA VAL A 278 14.29 -17.10 -5.96
C VAL A 278 15.40 -16.31 -5.27
N LYS A 279 16.10 -15.46 -6.01
CA LYS A 279 17.05 -14.49 -5.46
C LYS A 279 16.27 -13.25 -5.04
N THR A 280 16.37 -12.85 -3.78
CA THR A 280 15.70 -11.64 -3.28
C THR A 280 16.69 -10.48 -3.18
N VAL A 281 16.32 -9.33 -3.72
CA VAL A 281 17.06 -8.07 -3.67
C VAL A 281 16.20 -7.06 -2.91
N ILE A 282 16.70 -6.58 -1.78
CA ILE A 282 15.93 -5.69 -0.90
C ILE A 282 16.41 -4.25 -1.12
N VAL A 283 15.49 -3.40 -1.56
CA VAL A 283 15.68 -1.96 -1.69
C VAL A 283 14.96 -1.29 -0.52
N ALA A 284 15.71 -0.74 0.41
CA ALA A 284 15.17 -0.08 1.60
C ALA A 284 15.93 1.22 1.91
N PRO A 285 15.28 2.22 2.53
CA PRO A 285 15.97 3.40 3.04
C PRO A 285 16.95 3.03 4.16
N LYS A 286 17.91 3.92 4.45
CA LYS A 286 18.86 3.72 5.58
C LYS A 286 18.23 3.96 6.94
N ASP A 287 17.27 4.88 7.00
CA ASP A 287 16.67 5.34 8.25
C ASP A 287 15.17 5.59 8.09
N PHE A 288 14.47 5.65 9.22
CA PHE A 288 13.02 5.81 9.27
C PHE A 288 12.62 7.23 8.87
N PHE A 289 11.67 7.32 7.94
CA PHE A 289 11.06 8.60 7.61
C PHE A 289 10.09 9.05 8.72
N PRO A 290 9.83 10.37 8.86
CA PRO A 290 8.80 10.85 9.77
C PRO A 290 7.42 10.28 9.41
N VAL A 291 6.62 9.96 10.43
CA VAL A 291 5.26 9.39 10.29
C VAL A 291 4.37 10.19 9.34
N ALA A 292 4.48 11.52 9.40
CA ALA A 292 3.73 12.45 8.57
C ALA A 292 3.84 12.12 7.07
N ARG A 293 4.96 11.53 6.63
CA ARG A 293 5.26 11.24 5.22
C ARG A 293 4.31 10.26 4.55
N ILE A 294 3.52 9.50 5.30
CA ILE A 294 2.45 8.66 4.72
C ILE A 294 1.34 9.53 4.10
N ILE A 295 1.15 10.76 4.61
CA ILE A 295 0.02 11.65 4.27
C ILE A 295 0.46 13.09 3.91
N ASP A 296 1.77 13.34 3.82
CA ASP A 296 2.40 14.63 3.57
C ASP A 296 3.17 14.59 2.25
N TYR A 297 2.71 15.39 1.29
CA TYR A 297 3.12 15.36 -0.12
C TYR A 297 3.63 16.77 -0.49
N ASP A 298 4.78 17.14 0.08
CA ASP A 298 5.39 18.47 -0.06
C ASP A 298 6.65 18.46 -0.96
N GLU A 299 7.39 19.57 -0.92
CA GLU A 299 8.67 19.75 -1.64
C GLU A 299 9.77 18.75 -1.24
N GLN A 300 9.66 18.07 -0.10
CA GLN A 300 10.62 17.03 0.31
C GLN A 300 10.44 15.73 -0.46
N SER A 301 9.38 15.59 -1.28
CA SER A 301 9.20 14.47 -2.22
C SER A 301 10.44 14.28 -3.11
N ALA A 302 11.12 15.37 -3.50
CA ALA A 302 12.36 15.29 -4.29
C ALA A 302 13.50 14.57 -3.54
N VAL A 303 13.62 14.82 -2.24
CA VAL A 303 14.63 14.17 -1.38
C VAL A 303 14.32 12.68 -1.24
N LEU A 304 13.04 12.32 -1.06
CA LEU A 304 12.62 10.92 -0.95
C LEU A 304 12.86 10.15 -2.25
N ILE A 305 12.59 10.77 -3.40
CA ILE A 305 12.85 10.17 -4.71
C ILE A 305 14.36 9.93 -4.89
N ASP A 306 15.20 10.92 -4.59
CA ASP A 306 16.67 10.80 -4.65
C ASP A 306 17.20 9.71 -3.69
N GLU A 307 16.70 9.65 -2.46
CA GLU A 307 17.03 8.56 -1.52
C GLU A 307 16.57 7.19 -2.05
N GLY A 308 15.42 7.12 -2.72
CA GLY A 308 14.95 5.92 -3.42
C GLY A 308 15.92 5.46 -4.50
N TYR A 309 16.41 6.36 -5.36
CA TYR A 309 17.43 6.06 -6.37
C TYR A 309 18.73 5.58 -5.73
N LYS A 310 19.22 6.26 -4.68
CA LYS A 310 20.44 5.84 -3.96
C LYS A 310 20.30 4.48 -3.29
N SER A 311 19.13 4.18 -2.72
CA SER A 311 18.84 2.87 -2.12
C SER A 311 18.77 1.78 -3.18
N ALA A 312 18.15 2.04 -4.32
CA ALA A 312 18.14 1.10 -5.44
C ALA A 312 19.56 0.85 -5.96
N GLN A 313 20.34 1.91 -6.22
CA GLN A 313 21.72 1.79 -6.69
C GLN A 313 22.55 0.93 -5.73
N ARG A 314 22.47 1.18 -4.42
CA ARG A 314 23.22 0.41 -3.41
C ARG A 314 22.83 -1.07 -3.41
N ALA A 315 21.52 -1.36 -3.47
CA ALA A 315 21.02 -2.73 -3.48
C ALA A 315 21.46 -3.50 -4.72
N PHE A 316 21.46 -2.84 -5.89
CA PHE A 316 21.88 -3.42 -7.16
C PHE A 316 23.40 -3.61 -7.22
N GLN A 317 24.19 -2.62 -6.77
CA GLN A 317 25.65 -2.75 -6.64
C GLN A 317 26.02 -3.93 -5.73
N HIS A 318 25.35 -4.06 -4.58
CA HIS A 318 25.60 -5.16 -3.66
C HIS A 318 25.21 -6.52 -4.23
N SER A 319 24.09 -6.59 -4.97
CA SER A 319 23.51 -7.86 -5.43
C SER A 319 24.08 -8.34 -6.77
N PHE A 320 24.54 -7.42 -7.62
CA PHE A 320 24.91 -7.69 -9.02
C PHE A 320 26.28 -7.12 -9.43
N GLY A 321 26.87 -6.21 -8.65
CA GLY A 321 28.14 -5.57 -8.98
C GLY A 321 28.04 -4.48 -10.06
N GLU A 322 26.82 -4.02 -10.39
CA GLU A 322 26.52 -2.96 -11.36
C GLU A 322 26.34 -1.58 -10.73
#